data_AF-A0A150H3X3-F1
#
_entry.id   AF-A0A150H3X3-F1
#
_cell.length_a   1.000
_cell.length_b   1.000
_cell.length_c   1.000
_cell.angle_alpha   90.00
_cell.angle_beta   90.00
_cell.angle_gamma   90.00
#
_symmetry.space_group_name_H-M   'P 1'
#
loop_
_entity.id
_entity.type
_entity.pdbx_description
1 polymer ?
#
loop_
_entity_poly.entity_id
_entity_poly.type
_entity_poly.pdbx_seq_one_letter_code
_entity_poly.pdbx_strand_id
1 'polypeptide(L)'
;MYGFEMMSFNIKDGFLEAIVRGHRTGLLTVADYNNLAQCETLDDIKLNLTSTDYSQYLANEASPIYTATIVEKCTQKLVNDWNYMRSQADETLATFMDYCTYGHMIDNVVLIVTGTLHERDVQELLDKCHPLGMFDSIATLAVAQNMRELYRLVLVDTPLAPYFSENLTHEDLDEMNIEIMRNTLYKAYLDDFAAYCRKLGGTTAEIMGDLLAFETDRRALNITLNSIGTELTREDRKKLYSNFGLLYPHGHNELAMAEDFDQIRSAMEKVPAYSGIFSKLGYGESQMLDKLLYEEEVKKCVDCYEQQFHYGVFYAYMKMREQEIRNIMWISECVAQDQKGRISDGIVYLF
;
A
#
# COMPACT_ATOMS: atom_id res chain seq x y z
N MET A 1 22.15 17.23 2.10
CA MET A 1 23.22 17.91 1.32
C MET A 1 22.65 18.13 -0.07
N TYR A 2 21.99 19.26 -0.32
CA TYR A 2 21.24 19.48 -1.57
C TYR A 2 22.20 19.57 -2.77
N GLY A 3 21.88 18.88 -3.85
CA GLY A 3 22.54 19.00 -5.16
C GLY A 3 23.79 18.13 -5.39
N PHE A 4 24.45 17.61 -4.35
CA PHE A 4 25.60 16.69 -4.52
C PHE A 4 25.18 15.27 -4.95
N GLU A 5 23.92 14.90 -4.71
CA GLU A 5 23.35 13.60 -5.08
C GLU A 5 23.46 13.33 -6.58
N MET A 6 23.29 14.36 -7.41
CA MET A 6 23.39 14.28 -8.87
C MET A 6 24.76 13.77 -9.36
N MET A 7 25.83 13.95 -8.57
CA MET A 7 27.18 13.57 -8.96
C MET A 7 27.53 12.12 -8.59
N SER A 8 26.92 11.55 -7.56
CA SER A 8 27.25 10.21 -7.05
C SER A 8 26.14 9.18 -7.26
N PHE A 9 24.88 9.60 -7.41
CA PHE A 9 23.72 8.71 -7.55
C PHE A 9 23.87 7.76 -8.76
N ASN A 10 24.24 8.33 -9.91
CA ASN A 10 24.38 7.55 -11.16
C ASN A 10 25.51 6.51 -11.12
N ILE A 11 26.45 6.60 -10.18
CA ILE A 11 27.56 5.65 -10.07
C ILE A 11 27.04 4.26 -9.70
N LYS A 12 25.98 4.19 -8.89
CA LYS A 12 25.45 2.95 -8.33
C LYS A 12 24.02 2.67 -8.78
N ASP A 13 23.17 3.70 -8.82
CA ASP A 13 21.72 3.53 -8.96
C ASP A 13 21.15 4.01 -10.30
N GLY A 14 21.99 4.60 -11.16
CA GLY A 14 21.54 5.17 -12.44
C GLY A 14 20.93 4.14 -13.40
N PHE A 15 21.45 2.91 -13.42
CA PHE A 15 20.87 1.82 -14.21
C PHE A 15 19.47 1.43 -13.73
N LEU A 16 19.28 1.33 -12.42
CA LEU A 16 18.01 0.97 -11.82
C LEU A 16 16.96 2.08 -11.95
N GLU A 17 17.36 3.35 -11.79
CA GLU A 17 16.46 4.48 -12.04
C GLU A 17 15.96 4.48 -13.49
N ALA A 18 16.85 4.21 -14.47
CA ALA A 18 16.47 4.12 -15.87
C ALA A 18 15.48 2.97 -16.13
N ILE A 19 15.67 1.82 -15.48
CA ILE A 19 14.75 0.68 -15.58
C ILE A 19 13.37 1.03 -15.02
N VAL A 20 13.29 1.59 -13.81
CA VAL A 20 12.01 1.99 -13.18
C VAL A 20 11.26 2.98 -14.07
N ARG A 21 11.96 3.98 -14.60
CA ARG A 21 11.38 4.96 -15.52
C ARG A 21 10.94 4.32 -16.84
N GLY A 22 11.64 3.29 -17.32
CA GLY A 22 11.20 2.46 -18.43
C GLY A 22 9.89 1.73 -18.09
N HIS A 23 9.83 1.05 -16.95
CA HIS A 23 8.63 0.34 -16.50
C HIS A 23 7.42 1.27 -16.29
N ARG A 24 7.64 2.54 -15.96
CA ARG A 24 6.58 3.57 -15.94
C ARG A 24 5.89 3.71 -17.31
N THR A 25 6.62 3.62 -18.42
CA THR A 25 6.00 3.73 -19.75
C THR A 25 5.08 2.56 -20.09
N GLY A 26 5.22 1.45 -19.35
CA GLY A 26 4.35 0.28 -19.44
C GLY A 26 3.13 0.33 -18.50
N LEU A 27 2.83 1.47 -17.88
CA LEU A 27 1.59 1.67 -17.13
C LEU A 27 0.46 2.00 -18.10
N LEU A 28 -0.76 1.56 -17.78
CA LEU A 28 -1.94 1.75 -18.59
C LEU A 28 -2.34 3.22 -18.66
N THR A 29 -2.60 3.69 -19.87
CA THR A 29 -3.07 5.06 -20.12
C THR A 29 -4.59 5.15 -19.98
N VAL A 30 -5.13 6.37 -19.89
CA VAL A 30 -6.59 6.61 -19.98
C VAL A 30 -7.20 5.96 -21.22
N ALA A 31 -6.50 5.94 -22.36
CA ALA A 31 -7.00 5.29 -23.56
C ALA A 31 -7.13 3.77 -23.39
N ASP A 32 -6.16 3.14 -22.73
CA ASP A 32 -6.18 1.70 -22.44
C ASP A 32 -7.32 1.36 -21.47
N TYR A 33 -7.52 2.17 -20.42
CA TYR A 33 -8.65 1.99 -19.51
C TYR A 33 -10.01 2.13 -20.21
N ASN A 34 -10.14 3.08 -21.14
CA ASN A 34 -11.36 3.22 -21.95
C ASN A 34 -11.60 2.00 -22.85
N ASN A 35 -10.55 1.41 -23.41
CA ASN A 35 -10.66 0.17 -24.20
C ASN A 35 -11.05 -1.02 -23.31
N LEU A 36 -10.49 -1.13 -22.11
CA LEU A 36 -10.83 -2.17 -21.13
C LEU A 36 -12.28 -2.04 -20.65
N ALA A 37 -12.77 -0.83 -20.43
CA ALA A 37 -14.15 -0.57 -20.01
C ALA A 37 -15.20 -0.96 -21.08
N GLN A 38 -14.80 -1.02 -22.35
CA GLN A 38 -15.66 -1.43 -23.46
C GLN A 38 -15.72 -2.95 -23.68
N CYS A 39 -14.90 -3.73 -22.96
CA CYS A 39 -14.88 -5.18 -23.07
C CYS A 39 -16.21 -5.82 -22.61
N GLU A 40 -16.64 -6.89 -23.26
CA GLU A 40 -17.86 -7.62 -22.90
C GLU A 40 -17.57 -8.91 -22.14
N THR A 41 -16.43 -9.52 -22.39
CA THR A 41 -16.01 -10.77 -21.76
C THR A 41 -14.62 -10.64 -21.13
N LEU A 42 -14.29 -11.55 -20.21
CA LEU A 42 -12.95 -11.64 -19.63
C LEU A 42 -11.88 -12.01 -20.68
N ASP A 43 -12.27 -12.74 -21.74
CA ASP A 43 -11.38 -13.05 -22.85
C ASP A 43 -11.05 -11.79 -23.68
N ASP A 44 -11.98 -10.83 -23.81
CA ASP A 44 -11.71 -9.54 -24.46
C ASP A 44 -10.73 -8.69 -23.62
N ILE A 45 -10.90 -8.67 -22.30
CA ILE A 45 -9.96 -8.02 -21.38
C ILE A 45 -8.56 -8.62 -21.54
N LYS A 46 -8.47 -9.96 -21.56
CA LYS A 46 -7.20 -10.66 -21.79
C LYS A 46 -6.56 -10.27 -23.13
N LEU A 47 -7.35 -10.19 -24.21
CA LEU A 47 -6.87 -9.83 -25.53
C LEU A 47 -6.31 -8.40 -25.55
N ASN A 48 -7.01 -7.45 -24.93
CA ASN A 48 -6.55 -6.07 -24.80
C ASN A 48 -5.30 -5.96 -23.91
N LEU A 49 -5.24 -6.67 -22.78
CA LEU A 49 -4.05 -6.72 -21.92
C LEU A 49 -2.86 -7.41 -22.60
N THR A 50 -3.11 -8.28 -23.59
CA THR A 50 -2.03 -8.91 -24.37
C THR A 50 -1.35 -7.92 -25.33
N SER A 51 -2.03 -6.82 -25.68
CA SER A 51 -1.44 -5.73 -26.46
C SER A 51 -0.53 -4.80 -25.64
N THR A 52 -0.55 -4.94 -24.31
CA THR A 52 0.26 -4.14 -23.38
C THR A 52 1.40 -4.98 -22.79
N ASP A 53 2.12 -4.42 -21.81
CA ASP A 53 3.24 -5.05 -21.12
C ASP A 53 2.90 -6.34 -20.35
N TYR A 54 1.62 -6.71 -20.26
CA TYR A 54 1.14 -7.95 -19.64
C TYR A 54 1.13 -9.16 -20.60
N SER A 55 1.45 -8.96 -21.88
CA SER A 55 1.45 -9.98 -22.93
C SER A 55 2.08 -11.32 -22.53
N GLN A 56 3.30 -11.28 -21.99
CA GLN A 56 4.06 -12.49 -21.66
C GLN A 56 3.42 -13.34 -20.55
N TYR A 57 2.61 -12.72 -19.68
CA TYR A 57 2.03 -13.36 -18.52
C TYR A 57 0.64 -13.93 -18.79
N LEU A 58 -0.11 -13.32 -19.72
CA LEU A 58 -1.49 -13.71 -20.03
C LEU A 58 -1.62 -14.58 -21.27
N ALA A 59 -0.63 -14.60 -22.18
CA ALA A 59 -0.73 -15.31 -23.45
C ALA A 59 -0.95 -16.83 -23.32
N ASN A 60 -0.38 -17.47 -22.28
CA ASN A 60 -0.39 -18.92 -22.11
C ASN A 60 -1.56 -19.46 -21.26
N GLU A 61 -2.39 -18.60 -20.69
CA GLU A 61 -3.51 -19.02 -19.85
C GLU A 61 -4.66 -19.57 -20.70
N ALA A 62 -5.19 -20.75 -20.35
CA ALA A 62 -6.30 -21.37 -21.08
C ALA A 62 -7.65 -20.82 -20.61
N SER A 63 -8.59 -20.59 -21.54
CA SER A 63 -9.97 -20.22 -21.19
C SER A 63 -10.73 -21.43 -20.61
N PRO A 64 -11.61 -21.26 -19.61
CA PRO A 64 -12.13 -20.00 -19.08
C PRO A 64 -11.19 -19.33 -18.07
N ILE A 65 -10.98 -18.03 -18.24
CA ILE A 65 -10.20 -17.20 -17.31
C ILE A 65 -11.12 -16.64 -16.23
N TYR A 66 -10.62 -16.62 -15.00
CA TYR A 66 -11.27 -15.98 -13.87
C TYR A 66 -10.60 -14.65 -13.53
N THR A 67 -11.37 -13.72 -12.96
CA THR A 67 -10.85 -12.41 -12.51
C THR A 67 -9.65 -12.57 -11.57
N ALA A 68 -9.70 -13.54 -10.65
CA ALA A 68 -8.60 -13.83 -9.74
C ALA A 68 -7.30 -14.20 -10.46
N THR A 69 -7.37 -15.00 -11.52
CA THR A 69 -6.21 -15.41 -12.32
C THR A 69 -5.58 -14.21 -13.05
N ILE A 70 -6.39 -13.28 -13.58
CA ILE A 70 -5.87 -12.07 -14.22
C ILE A 70 -5.07 -11.24 -13.20
N VAL A 71 -5.64 -11.01 -12.03
CA VAL A 71 -5.02 -10.24 -10.95
C VAL A 71 -3.74 -10.91 -10.47
N GLU A 72 -3.75 -12.23 -10.25
CA GLU A 72 -2.58 -13.00 -9.83
C GLU A 72 -1.42 -12.85 -10.83
N LYS A 73 -1.69 -12.95 -12.13
CA LYS A 73 -0.66 -12.79 -13.18
C LYS A 73 -0.14 -11.36 -13.27
N CYS A 74 -1.00 -10.36 -13.10
CA CYS A 74 -0.58 -8.96 -13.03
C CYS A 74 0.30 -8.69 -11.80
N THR A 75 -0.05 -9.25 -10.64
CA THR A 75 0.76 -9.19 -9.42
C THR A 75 2.10 -9.92 -9.61
N GLN A 76 2.11 -11.08 -10.27
CA GLN A 76 3.34 -11.82 -10.54
C GLN A 76 4.32 -11.01 -11.40
N LYS A 77 3.82 -10.23 -12.38
CA LYS A 77 4.67 -9.31 -13.15
C LYS A 77 5.32 -8.27 -12.24
N LEU A 78 4.55 -7.61 -11.38
CA LEU A 78 5.07 -6.64 -10.41
C LEU A 78 6.16 -7.28 -9.53
N VAL A 79 5.91 -8.49 -9.02
CA VAL A 79 6.84 -9.22 -8.16
C VAL A 79 8.13 -9.56 -8.89
N ASN A 80 8.04 -10.03 -10.14
CA ASN A 80 9.21 -10.35 -10.96
C ASN A 80 10.04 -9.10 -11.27
N ASP A 81 9.39 -8.01 -11.66
CA ASP A 81 10.05 -6.73 -11.93
C ASP A 81 10.73 -6.21 -10.65
N TRP A 82 10.05 -6.29 -9.50
CA TRP A 82 10.58 -5.88 -8.20
C TRP A 82 11.80 -6.70 -7.77
N ASN A 83 11.71 -8.03 -7.88
CA ASN A 83 12.81 -8.94 -7.54
C ASN A 83 14.02 -8.75 -8.46
N TYR A 84 13.78 -8.49 -9.74
CA TYR A 84 14.85 -8.16 -10.69
C TYR A 84 15.57 -6.88 -10.26
N MET A 85 14.83 -5.80 -9.96
CA MET A 85 15.43 -4.54 -9.48
C MET A 85 16.16 -4.73 -8.15
N ARG A 86 15.59 -5.49 -7.22
CA ARG A 86 16.17 -5.77 -5.90
C ARG A 86 17.48 -6.56 -5.99
N SER A 87 17.62 -7.43 -6.99
CA SER A 87 18.84 -8.23 -7.21
C SER A 87 20.03 -7.42 -7.69
N GLN A 88 19.79 -6.27 -8.32
CA GLN A 88 20.82 -5.38 -8.85
C GLN A 88 21.06 -4.16 -7.95
N ALA A 89 20.27 -4.00 -6.88
CA ALA A 89 20.34 -2.86 -5.98
C ALA A 89 21.54 -2.94 -5.04
N ASP A 90 22.23 -1.81 -4.85
CA ASP A 90 23.29 -1.67 -3.86
C ASP A 90 22.70 -1.55 -2.44
N GLU A 91 23.52 -1.71 -1.39
CA GLU A 91 23.10 -1.81 0.02
C GLU A 91 22.03 -0.79 0.46
N THR A 92 22.19 0.49 0.07
CA THR A 92 21.28 1.58 0.44
C THR A 92 19.90 1.45 -0.23
N LEU A 93 19.89 1.16 -1.54
CA LEU A 93 18.67 1.01 -2.32
C LEU A 93 17.99 -0.32 -2.01
N ALA A 94 18.77 -1.38 -1.81
CA ALA A 94 18.32 -2.68 -1.34
C ALA A 94 17.53 -2.55 -0.03
N THR A 95 18.11 -1.86 0.96
CA THR A 95 17.45 -1.60 2.25
C THR A 95 16.18 -0.77 2.06
N PHE A 96 16.19 0.25 1.18
CA PHE A 96 15.01 1.05 0.87
C PHE A 96 13.87 0.21 0.25
N MET A 97 14.21 -0.68 -0.68
CA MET A 97 13.26 -1.59 -1.30
C MET A 97 12.72 -2.61 -0.29
N ASP A 98 13.55 -3.10 0.63
CA ASP A 98 13.11 -3.99 1.71
C ASP A 98 12.08 -3.28 2.61
N TYR A 99 12.32 -2.03 2.98
CA TYR A 99 11.33 -1.22 3.71
C TYR A 99 9.98 -1.16 2.98
N CYS A 100 9.98 -0.99 1.66
CA CYS A 100 8.73 -0.99 0.88
C CYS A 100 7.95 -2.31 1.01
N THR A 101 8.65 -3.44 1.14
CA THR A 101 8.02 -4.77 1.31
C THR A 101 7.49 -5.03 2.72
N TYR A 102 8.01 -4.34 3.74
CA TYR A 102 7.61 -4.57 5.14
C TYR A 102 6.12 -4.31 5.37
N GLY A 103 5.50 -3.39 4.62
CA GLY A 103 4.05 -3.21 4.68
C GLY A 103 3.29 -4.49 4.31
N HIS A 104 3.64 -5.12 3.19
CA HIS A 104 3.05 -6.39 2.79
C HIS A 104 3.37 -7.53 3.76
N MET A 105 4.56 -7.52 4.38
CA MET A 105 4.89 -8.50 5.41
C MET A 105 3.99 -8.36 6.64
N ILE A 106 3.72 -7.13 7.10
CA ILE A 106 2.80 -6.87 8.21
C ILE A 106 1.39 -7.38 7.87
N ASP A 107 0.90 -7.10 6.66
CA ASP A 107 -0.42 -7.57 6.23
C ASP A 107 -0.49 -9.10 6.14
N ASN A 108 0.55 -9.76 5.63
CA ASN A 108 0.60 -11.21 5.57
C ASN A 108 0.64 -11.85 6.96
N VAL A 109 1.41 -11.27 7.90
CA VAL A 109 1.44 -11.74 9.30
C VAL A 109 0.05 -11.62 9.91
N VAL A 110 -0.60 -10.48 9.77
CA VAL A 110 -1.96 -10.23 10.28
C VAL A 110 -2.96 -11.20 9.66
N LEU A 111 -2.91 -11.41 8.35
CA LEU A 111 -3.78 -12.35 7.63
C LEU A 111 -3.66 -13.78 8.17
N ILE A 112 -2.43 -14.24 8.40
CA ILE A 112 -2.18 -15.59 8.93
C ILE A 112 -2.65 -15.72 10.36
N VAL A 113 -2.36 -14.73 11.23
CA VAL A 113 -2.81 -14.73 12.63
C VAL A 113 -4.34 -14.83 12.70
N THR A 114 -5.06 -14.02 11.92
CA THR A 114 -6.53 -14.06 11.85
C THR A 114 -7.03 -15.40 11.28
N GLY A 115 -6.35 -15.91 10.25
CA GLY A 115 -6.69 -17.21 9.65
C GLY A 115 -6.55 -18.37 10.63
N THR A 116 -5.48 -18.39 11.42
CA THR A 116 -5.22 -19.39 12.46
C THR A 116 -6.23 -19.29 13.60
N LEU A 117 -6.65 -18.08 13.98
CA LEU A 117 -7.72 -17.87 14.98
C LEU A 117 -9.04 -18.54 14.56
N HIS A 118 -9.34 -18.49 13.26
CA HIS A 118 -10.55 -19.10 12.68
C HIS A 118 -10.36 -20.56 12.23
N GLU A 119 -9.27 -21.22 12.63
CA GLU A 119 -8.97 -22.61 12.28
C GLU A 119 -8.98 -22.89 10.76
N ARG A 120 -8.58 -21.90 9.94
CA ARG A 120 -8.45 -22.09 8.48
C ARG A 120 -7.18 -22.85 8.13
N ASP A 121 -7.22 -23.52 6.98
CA ASP A 121 -6.05 -24.26 6.49
C ASP A 121 -4.91 -23.32 6.08
N VAL A 122 -3.69 -23.72 6.43
CA VAL A 122 -2.48 -22.90 6.22
C VAL A 122 -2.21 -22.72 4.73
N GLN A 123 -2.44 -23.75 3.91
CA GLN A 123 -2.20 -23.65 2.47
C GLN A 123 -3.14 -22.65 1.81
N GLU A 124 -4.42 -22.65 2.18
CA GLU A 124 -5.39 -21.66 1.68
C GLU A 124 -5.02 -20.22 2.10
N LEU A 125 -4.44 -20.04 3.30
CA LEU A 125 -3.98 -18.73 3.76
C LEU A 125 -2.72 -18.27 3.01
N LEU A 126 -1.78 -19.19 2.76
CA LEU A 126 -0.56 -18.90 2.00
C LEU A 126 -0.89 -18.50 0.55
N ASP A 127 -1.87 -19.14 -0.08
CA ASP A 127 -2.33 -18.78 -1.43
C ASP A 127 -2.94 -17.37 -1.50
N LYS A 128 -3.41 -16.82 -0.35
CA LYS A 128 -3.96 -15.47 -0.24
C LYS A 128 -2.94 -14.42 0.20
N CYS A 129 -1.73 -14.83 0.57
CA CYS A 129 -0.68 -13.91 0.98
C CYS A 129 -0.13 -13.14 -0.22
N HIS A 130 0.24 -11.88 -0.01
CA HIS A 130 0.85 -11.06 -1.05
C HIS A 130 2.29 -11.53 -1.31
N PRO A 131 2.70 -11.87 -2.55
CA PRO A 131 4.01 -12.48 -2.81
C PRO A 131 5.20 -11.59 -2.44
N LEU A 132 5.06 -10.26 -2.46
CA LEU A 132 6.11 -9.32 -2.03
C LEU A 132 6.39 -9.37 -0.51
N GLY A 133 5.44 -9.85 0.29
CA GLY A 133 5.58 -9.94 1.74
C GLY A 133 5.89 -11.36 2.24
N MET A 134 6.27 -12.26 1.34
CA MET A 134 6.57 -13.66 1.69
C MET A 134 8.00 -13.78 2.23
N PHE A 135 8.17 -14.57 3.28
CA PHE A 135 9.48 -14.88 3.86
C PHE A 135 9.52 -16.36 4.28
N ASP A 136 10.73 -16.93 4.36
CA ASP A 136 10.92 -18.38 4.50
C ASP A 136 10.20 -19.00 5.72
N SER A 137 10.13 -18.26 6.82
CA SER A 137 9.51 -18.71 8.07
C SER A 137 8.00 -18.45 8.15
N ILE A 138 7.35 -17.93 7.11
CA ILE A 138 5.95 -17.50 7.19
C ILE A 138 4.98 -18.65 7.49
N ALA A 139 5.23 -19.85 6.94
CA ALA A 139 4.40 -21.03 7.19
C ALA A 139 4.45 -21.50 8.66
N THR A 140 5.50 -21.14 9.40
CA THR A 140 5.63 -21.51 10.82
C THR A 140 4.75 -20.65 11.74
N LEU A 141 4.26 -19.49 11.25
CA LEU A 141 3.33 -18.65 12.00
C LEU A 141 2.01 -19.36 12.30
N ALA A 142 1.56 -20.22 11.39
CA ALA A 142 0.28 -20.89 11.53
C ALA A 142 0.24 -21.93 12.65
N VAL A 143 1.40 -22.29 13.20
CA VAL A 143 1.52 -23.20 14.35
C VAL A 143 1.39 -22.45 15.68
N ALA A 144 1.62 -21.13 15.68
CA ALA A 144 1.59 -20.34 16.91
C ALA A 144 0.16 -20.11 17.39
N GLN A 145 -0.13 -20.50 18.64
CA GLN A 145 -1.45 -20.30 19.25
C GLN A 145 -1.54 -19.00 20.04
N ASN A 146 -0.40 -18.44 20.43
CA ASN A 146 -0.31 -17.25 21.26
C ASN A 146 0.69 -16.25 20.67
N MET A 147 0.46 -14.97 20.92
CA MET A 147 1.36 -13.90 20.47
C MET A 147 2.82 -14.08 20.91
N ARG A 148 3.04 -14.63 22.11
CA ARG A 148 4.39 -14.90 22.63
C ARG A 148 5.11 -15.99 21.86
N GLU A 149 4.39 -17.03 21.44
CA GLU A 149 4.94 -18.10 20.62
C GLU A 149 5.21 -17.59 19.21
N LEU A 150 4.28 -16.80 18.67
CA LEU A 150 4.42 -16.16 17.36
C LEU A 150 5.67 -15.27 17.31
N TYR A 151 5.88 -14.45 18.35
CA TYR A 151 7.08 -13.63 18.48
C TYR A 151 8.35 -14.48 18.54
N ARG A 152 8.37 -15.50 19.41
CA ARG A 152 9.56 -16.32 19.66
C ARG A 152 9.93 -17.23 18.49
N LEU A 153 8.94 -17.78 17.78
CA LEU A 153 9.16 -18.77 16.72
C LEU A 153 9.55 -18.13 15.40
N VAL A 154 9.01 -16.94 15.11
CA VAL A 154 9.08 -16.38 13.76
C VAL A 154 9.63 -14.97 13.76
N LEU A 155 9.13 -14.11 14.66
CA LEU A 155 9.39 -12.68 14.51
C LEU A 155 10.80 -12.27 14.91
N VAL A 156 11.48 -13.01 15.80
CA VAL A 156 12.88 -12.72 16.20
C VAL A 156 13.83 -12.72 15.00
N ASP A 157 13.59 -13.58 14.01
CA ASP A 157 14.45 -13.71 12.83
C ASP A 157 14.01 -12.79 11.66
N THR A 158 12.89 -12.07 11.83
CA THR A 158 12.38 -11.14 10.81
C THR A 158 12.81 -9.70 11.10
N PRO A 159 12.93 -8.85 10.07
CA PRO A 159 13.18 -7.42 10.26
C PRO A 159 12.05 -6.69 11.01
N LEU A 160 10.91 -7.35 11.23
CA LEU A 160 9.79 -6.85 12.03
C LEU A 160 10.00 -7.02 13.54
N ALA A 161 11.00 -7.79 13.98
CA ALA A 161 11.24 -8.06 15.41
C ALA A 161 11.23 -6.79 16.29
N PRO A 162 11.91 -5.69 15.91
CA PRO A 162 11.95 -4.48 16.73
C PRO A 162 10.55 -3.90 16.97
N TYR A 163 9.67 -3.96 15.97
CA TYR A 163 8.32 -3.37 16.03
C TYR A 163 7.38 -4.09 16.98
N PHE A 164 7.57 -5.41 17.17
CA PHE A 164 6.79 -6.21 18.12
C PHE A 164 7.29 -6.09 19.56
N SER A 165 8.59 -5.82 19.74
CA SER A 165 9.23 -5.84 21.07
C SER A 165 8.83 -4.67 21.99
N GLU A 166 8.46 -3.52 21.42
CA GLU A 166 8.18 -2.30 22.19
C GLU A 166 6.71 -2.14 22.61
N ASN A 167 5.75 -2.79 21.93
CA ASN A 167 4.35 -2.33 21.97
C ASN A 167 3.26 -3.36 22.30
N LEU A 168 3.56 -4.65 22.48
CA LEU A 168 2.52 -5.66 22.75
C LEU A 168 2.69 -6.30 24.14
N THR A 169 1.91 -5.76 25.10
CA THR A 169 1.66 -6.39 26.39
C THR A 169 0.78 -7.63 26.21
N HIS A 170 0.97 -8.62 27.09
CA HIS A 170 0.40 -9.98 27.06
C HIS A 170 -1.14 -10.03 27.05
N GLU A 171 -1.77 -9.76 25.91
CA GLU A 171 -3.21 -9.89 25.72
C GLU A 171 -3.53 -11.03 24.76
N ASP A 172 -4.71 -11.64 24.97
CA ASP A 172 -5.24 -12.69 24.13
C ASP A 172 -5.49 -12.17 22.69
N LEU A 173 -5.29 -13.04 21.69
CA LEU A 173 -5.46 -12.71 20.29
C LEU A 173 -6.96 -12.67 19.93
N ASP A 174 -7.62 -11.53 20.16
CA ASP A 174 -8.98 -11.27 19.65
C ASP A 174 -8.93 -10.48 18.33
N GLU A 175 -9.99 -10.54 17.51
CA GLU A 175 -10.08 -9.80 16.23
C GLU A 175 -9.78 -8.29 16.39
N MET A 176 -10.31 -7.67 17.46
CA MET A 176 -10.03 -6.27 17.77
C MET A 176 -8.55 -6.05 18.10
N ASN A 177 -7.94 -6.96 18.86
CA ASN A 177 -6.52 -6.89 19.22
C ASN A 177 -5.62 -7.12 18.01
N ILE A 178 -6.06 -7.92 17.03
CA ILE A 178 -5.33 -8.13 15.78
C ILE A 178 -5.31 -6.86 14.91
N GLU A 179 -6.43 -6.14 14.82
CA GLU A 179 -6.45 -4.85 14.11
C GLU A 179 -5.67 -3.75 14.87
N ILE A 180 -5.73 -3.74 16.21
CA ILE A 180 -4.88 -2.86 17.04
C ILE A 180 -3.39 -3.20 16.81
N MET A 181 -3.04 -4.49 16.76
CA MET A 181 -1.70 -4.97 16.45
C MET A 181 -1.25 -4.48 15.07
N ARG A 182 -2.08 -4.69 14.04
CA ARG A 182 -1.82 -4.24 12.67
C ARG A 182 -1.47 -2.76 12.64
N ASN A 183 -2.31 -1.91 13.23
CA ASN A 183 -2.12 -0.45 13.25
C ASN A 183 -0.87 -0.05 14.04
N THR A 184 -0.61 -0.70 15.17
CA THR A 184 0.57 -0.46 16.01
C THR A 184 1.88 -0.82 15.29
N LEU A 185 1.93 -1.97 14.63
CA LEU A 185 3.08 -2.41 13.83
C LEU A 185 3.33 -1.45 12.68
N TYR A 186 2.25 -1.04 12.03
CA TYR A 186 2.31 -0.13 10.92
C TYR A 186 2.78 1.27 11.31
N LYS A 187 2.40 1.75 12.49
CA LYS A 187 2.93 2.98 13.07
C LYS A 187 4.44 2.87 13.29
N ALA A 188 4.92 1.81 13.94
CA ALA A 188 6.34 1.61 14.20
C ALA A 188 7.16 1.51 12.90
N TYR A 189 6.62 0.78 11.90
CA TYR A 189 7.19 0.71 10.56
C TYR A 189 7.27 2.08 9.88
N LEU A 190 6.20 2.88 9.92
CA LEU A 190 6.18 4.20 9.30
C LEU A 190 7.16 5.16 9.99
N ASP A 191 7.25 5.13 11.32
CA ASP A 191 8.19 5.93 12.10
C ASP A 191 9.65 5.57 11.75
N ASP A 192 9.98 4.27 11.65
CA ASP A 192 11.32 3.82 11.26
C ASP A 192 11.64 4.12 9.79
N PHE A 193 10.68 3.90 8.88
CA PHE A 193 10.88 4.19 7.47
C PHE A 193 11.08 5.70 7.21
N ALA A 194 10.36 6.56 7.93
CA ALA A 194 10.59 8.00 7.90
C ALA A 194 11.96 8.39 8.48
N ALA A 195 12.42 7.74 9.55
CA ALA A 195 13.76 7.95 10.11
C ALA A 195 14.85 7.53 9.12
N TYR A 196 14.67 6.39 8.44
CA TYR A 196 15.56 5.93 7.38
C TYR A 196 15.61 6.92 6.21
N CYS A 197 14.45 7.38 5.71
CA CYS A 197 14.39 8.38 4.65
C CYS A 197 15.09 9.69 5.03
N ARG A 198 14.94 10.15 6.28
CA ARG A 198 15.66 11.34 6.80
C ARG A 198 17.17 11.11 6.88
N LYS A 199 17.62 9.90 7.21
CA LYS A 199 19.04 9.52 7.24
C LYS A 199 19.66 9.54 5.84
N LEU A 200 18.93 9.10 4.82
CA LEU A 200 19.34 9.20 3.42
C LEU A 200 19.51 10.66 2.99
N GLY A 201 18.58 11.52 3.44
CA GLY A 201 18.65 12.95 3.21
C GLY A 201 18.35 13.37 1.77
N GLY A 202 18.58 14.66 1.52
CA GLY A 202 18.44 15.31 0.21
C GLY A 202 17.06 15.17 -0.43
N THR A 203 17.03 14.97 -1.74
CA THR A 203 15.78 14.96 -2.52
C THR A 203 14.89 13.76 -2.16
N THR A 204 15.50 12.62 -1.85
CA THR A 204 14.77 11.42 -1.41
C THR A 204 14.01 11.69 -0.11
N ALA A 205 14.64 12.36 0.86
CA ALA A 205 14.00 12.64 2.16
C ALA A 205 12.80 13.58 2.06
N GLU A 206 12.84 14.56 1.15
CA GLU A 206 11.72 15.49 0.95
C GLU A 206 10.53 14.81 0.29
N ILE A 207 10.78 14.12 -0.83
CA ILE A 207 9.72 13.45 -1.60
C ILE A 207 9.10 12.33 -0.78
N MET A 208 9.93 11.44 -0.21
CA MET A 208 9.41 10.38 0.65
C MET A 208 8.81 10.91 1.94
N GLY A 209 9.32 12.03 2.47
CA GLY A 209 8.73 12.70 3.63
C GLY A 209 7.28 13.13 3.37
N ASP A 210 7.01 13.73 2.22
CA ASP A 210 5.64 14.12 1.82
C ASP A 210 4.75 12.90 1.54
N LEU A 211 5.27 11.88 0.84
CA LEU A 211 4.52 10.64 0.57
C LEU A 211 4.16 9.88 1.85
N LEU A 212 5.11 9.72 2.78
CA LEU A 212 4.87 9.03 4.05
C LEU A 212 4.00 9.86 5.01
N ALA A 213 4.07 11.19 4.94
CA ALA A 213 3.16 12.06 5.67
C ALA A 213 1.71 11.84 5.21
N PHE A 214 1.49 11.78 3.89
CA PHE A 214 0.17 11.49 3.34
C PHE A 214 -0.34 10.10 3.74
N GLU A 215 0.50 9.06 3.66
CA GLU A 215 0.12 7.71 4.07
C GLU A 215 -0.23 7.63 5.56
N THR A 216 0.50 8.37 6.40
CA THR A 216 0.22 8.47 7.83
C THR A 216 -1.11 9.17 8.10
N ASP A 217 -1.34 10.30 7.43
CA ASP A 217 -2.56 11.08 7.58
C ASP A 217 -3.80 10.29 7.12
N ARG A 218 -3.67 9.55 6.00
CA ARG A 218 -4.68 8.63 5.48
C ARG A 218 -5.00 7.51 6.48
N ARG A 219 -3.98 6.93 7.12
CA ARG A 219 -4.19 5.89 8.13
C ARG A 219 -4.85 6.42 9.39
N ALA A 220 -4.44 7.60 9.86
CA ALA A 220 -5.10 8.26 10.97
C ALA A 220 -6.59 8.49 10.67
N LEU A 221 -6.92 8.91 9.45
CA LEU A 221 -8.31 9.04 8.98
C LEU A 221 -9.06 7.71 8.97
N ASN A 222 -8.49 6.66 8.39
CA ASN A 222 -9.14 5.35 8.31
C ASN A 222 -9.35 4.72 9.69
N ILE A 223 -8.37 4.85 10.59
CA ILE A 223 -8.50 4.42 11.98
C ILE A 223 -9.63 5.19 12.66
N THR A 224 -9.68 6.52 12.50
CA THR A 224 -10.73 7.35 13.10
C THR A 224 -12.10 6.94 12.58
N LEU A 225 -12.26 6.78 11.26
CA LEU A 225 -13.51 6.39 10.62
C LEU A 225 -14.00 5.01 11.10
N ASN A 226 -13.11 4.00 11.09
CA ASN A 226 -13.44 2.63 11.48
C ASN A 226 -13.66 2.48 12.99
N SER A 227 -13.10 3.40 13.79
CA SER A 227 -13.29 3.41 15.23
C SER A 227 -14.62 4.03 15.68
N ILE A 228 -15.34 4.75 14.80
CA ILE A 228 -16.67 5.30 15.11
C ILE A 228 -17.65 4.14 15.34
N GLY A 229 -18.25 4.10 16.52
CA GLY A 229 -19.18 3.02 16.90
C GLY A 229 -18.53 1.80 17.55
N THR A 230 -17.22 1.82 17.80
CA THR A 230 -16.49 0.80 18.57
C THR A 230 -16.25 1.23 20.02
N GLU A 231 -15.85 0.29 20.89
CA GLU A 231 -15.53 0.56 22.31
C GLU A 231 -14.14 1.23 22.51
N LEU A 232 -13.45 1.59 21.42
CA LEU A 232 -12.10 2.12 21.47
C LEU A 232 -12.07 3.53 22.10
N THR A 233 -11.29 3.70 23.16
CA THR A 233 -11.18 5.00 23.85
C THR A 233 -10.41 6.02 23.00
N ARG A 234 -10.64 7.32 23.29
CA ARG A 234 -9.92 8.43 22.64
C ARG A 234 -8.40 8.38 22.85
N GLU A 235 -7.97 7.87 24.01
CA GLU A 235 -6.56 7.74 24.34
C GLU A 235 -5.89 6.61 23.52
N ASP A 236 -6.61 5.51 23.32
CA ASP A 236 -6.10 4.39 22.51
C ASP A 236 -6.05 4.75 21.03
N ARG A 237 -7.04 5.49 20.50
CA ARG A 237 -6.97 6.07 19.14
C ARG A 237 -5.71 6.90 18.96
N LYS A 238 -5.39 7.76 19.93
CA LYS A 238 -4.21 8.63 19.87
C LYS A 238 -2.90 7.83 19.91
N LYS A 239 -2.86 6.68 20.59
CA LYS A 239 -1.68 5.79 20.58
C LYS A 239 -1.47 5.14 19.22
N LEU A 240 -2.52 4.91 18.44
CA LEU A 240 -2.44 4.30 17.11
C LEU A 240 -1.95 5.27 16.02
N TYR A 241 -2.10 6.58 16.21
CA TYR A 241 -1.61 7.56 15.22
C TYR A 241 -0.08 7.64 15.24
N SER A 242 0.56 7.67 14.07
CA SER A 242 2.01 7.88 13.98
C SER A 242 2.41 9.30 14.39
N ASN A 243 3.68 9.48 14.74
CA ASN A 243 4.16 10.72 15.37
C ASN A 243 4.66 11.78 14.35
N PHE A 244 4.33 11.61 13.07
CA PHE A 244 4.70 12.52 11.99
C PHE A 244 3.56 12.61 10.97
N GLY A 245 3.58 13.61 10.09
CA GLY A 245 2.49 13.89 9.16
C GLY A 245 2.10 15.37 9.17
N LEU A 246 1.24 15.80 8.25
CA LEU A 246 0.75 17.18 8.23
C LEU A 246 -0.34 17.39 9.29
N LEU A 247 -0.99 16.31 9.74
CA LEU A 247 -1.99 16.35 10.81
C LEU A 247 -1.37 16.34 12.22
N TYR A 248 -0.09 15.98 12.37
CA TYR A 248 0.58 16.03 13.65
C TYR A 248 1.03 17.48 13.99
N PRO A 249 0.82 17.99 15.23
CA PRO A 249 0.10 17.41 16.37
C PRO A 249 -1.36 17.87 16.51
N HIS A 250 -1.75 18.98 15.87
CA HIS A 250 -3.06 19.60 16.11
C HIS A 250 -4.23 18.82 15.48
N GLY A 251 -4.07 18.35 14.24
CA GLY A 251 -5.08 17.53 13.55
C GLY A 251 -5.33 16.19 14.25
N HIS A 252 -4.28 15.53 14.75
CA HIS A 252 -4.43 14.27 15.51
C HIS A 252 -5.24 14.43 16.80
N ASN A 253 -5.10 15.56 17.50
CA ASN A 253 -5.90 15.82 18.70
C ASN A 253 -7.39 16.03 18.36
N GLU A 254 -7.68 16.71 17.25
CA GLU A 254 -9.05 16.91 16.80
C GLU A 254 -9.67 15.61 16.28
N LEU A 255 -8.93 14.83 15.49
CA LEU A 255 -9.36 13.51 15.02
C LEU A 255 -9.60 12.53 16.17
N ALA A 256 -8.77 12.54 17.21
CA ALA A 256 -8.99 11.71 18.41
C ALA A 256 -10.29 12.08 19.16
N MET A 257 -10.74 13.34 19.04
CA MET A 257 -11.98 13.82 19.65
C MET A 257 -13.21 13.64 18.75
N ALA A 258 -13.03 13.32 17.48
CA ALA A 258 -14.12 13.24 16.52
C ALA A 258 -15.02 12.00 16.78
N GLU A 259 -16.32 12.25 16.85
CA GLU A 259 -17.36 11.22 17.06
C GLU A 259 -18.23 11.00 15.82
N ASP A 260 -18.20 11.94 14.86
CA ASP A 260 -18.95 11.88 13.62
C ASP A 260 -18.08 12.27 12.41
N PHE A 261 -18.59 11.97 11.21
CA PHE A 261 -17.89 12.27 9.97
C PHE A 261 -17.74 13.78 9.73
N ASP A 262 -18.70 14.59 10.19
CA ASP A 262 -18.67 16.04 10.02
C ASP A 262 -17.56 16.71 10.85
N GLN A 263 -17.26 16.19 12.04
CA GLN A 263 -16.13 16.62 12.87
C GLN A 263 -14.80 16.23 12.23
N ILE A 264 -14.69 15.02 11.66
CA ILE A 264 -13.51 14.60 10.89
C ILE A 264 -13.29 15.57 9.72
N ARG A 265 -14.35 15.85 8.95
CA ARG A 265 -14.29 16.80 7.83
C ARG A 265 -13.82 18.19 8.30
N SER A 266 -14.39 18.70 9.40
CA SER A 266 -14.00 20.02 9.93
C SER A 266 -12.53 20.07 10.38
N ALA A 267 -12.01 18.99 10.96
CA ALA A 267 -10.60 18.89 11.33
C ALA A 267 -9.69 18.87 10.08
N MET A 268 -10.10 18.14 9.03
CA MET A 268 -9.33 18.02 7.79
C MET A 268 -9.35 19.29 6.93
N GLU A 269 -10.47 20.01 6.88
CA GLU A 269 -10.60 21.26 6.11
C GLU A 269 -9.70 22.37 6.63
N LYS A 270 -9.30 22.33 7.91
CA LYS A 270 -8.33 23.28 8.49
C LYS A 270 -6.93 23.11 7.90
N VAL A 271 -6.60 21.95 7.35
CA VAL A 271 -5.31 21.70 6.70
C VAL A 271 -5.43 22.03 5.21
N PRO A 272 -4.71 23.03 4.68
CA PRO A 272 -4.88 23.49 3.30
C PRO A 272 -4.67 22.38 2.24
N ALA A 273 -3.75 21.45 2.51
CA ALA A 273 -3.47 20.33 1.61
C ALA A 273 -4.67 19.37 1.45
N TYR A 274 -5.46 19.18 2.51
CA TYR A 274 -6.63 18.29 2.51
C TYR A 274 -7.94 19.03 2.28
N SER A 275 -7.97 20.35 2.48
CA SER A 275 -9.14 21.20 2.26
C SER A 275 -9.71 21.06 0.84
N GLY A 276 -8.85 20.98 -0.18
CA GLY A 276 -9.27 20.78 -1.57
C GLY A 276 -9.94 19.42 -1.83
N ILE A 277 -9.58 18.39 -1.06
CA ILE A 277 -10.12 17.04 -1.16
C ILE A 277 -11.52 16.99 -0.54
N PHE A 278 -11.66 17.51 0.68
CA PHE A 278 -12.94 17.54 1.38
C PHE A 278 -13.92 18.58 0.81
N SER A 279 -13.43 19.62 0.11
CA SER A 279 -14.29 20.54 -0.64
C SER A 279 -14.94 19.91 -1.87
N LYS A 280 -14.28 18.92 -2.50
CA LYS A 280 -14.85 18.14 -3.60
C LYS A 280 -15.85 17.10 -3.10
N LEU A 281 -15.74 16.68 -1.84
CA LEU A 281 -16.64 15.72 -1.23
C LEU A 281 -17.98 16.40 -0.88
N GLY A 282 -19.06 15.96 -1.54
CA GLY A 282 -20.42 16.37 -1.17
C GLY A 282 -20.76 15.94 0.26
N TYR A 283 -21.65 16.67 0.95
CA TYR A 283 -22.15 16.22 2.25
C TYR A 283 -22.85 14.86 2.11
N GLY A 284 -22.35 13.83 2.81
CA GLY A 284 -22.94 12.49 2.86
C GLY A 284 -22.27 11.42 1.97
N GLU A 285 -21.24 11.76 1.20
CA GLU A 285 -20.55 10.80 0.30
C GLU A 285 -19.28 10.22 0.94
N SER A 286 -19.41 9.57 2.10
CA SER A 286 -18.28 8.87 2.74
C SER A 286 -17.64 7.81 1.84
N GLN A 287 -18.43 7.18 0.97
CA GLN A 287 -17.96 6.18 -0.01
C GLN A 287 -17.02 6.74 -1.09
N MET A 288 -17.03 8.05 -1.33
CA MET A 288 -16.12 8.67 -2.30
C MET A 288 -14.80 9.12 -1.69
N LEU A 289 -14.67 9.11 -0.36
CA LEU A 289 -13.46 9.58 0.32
C LEU A 289 -12.25 8.70 -0.03
N ASP A 290 -12.39 7.38 0.01
CA ASP A 290 -11.31 6.46 -0.35
C ASP A 290 -10.84 6.70 -1.78
N LYS A 291 -11.77 6.89 -2.72
CA LYS A 291 -11.43 7.20 -4.12
C LYS A 291 -10.62 8.49 -4.24
N LEU A 292 -11.06 9.57 -3.59
CA LEU A 292 -10.35 10.84 -3.63
C LEU A 292 -8.96 10.74 -2.99
N LEU A 293 -8.82 9.95 -1.91
CA LEU A 293 -7.52 9.69 -1.29
C LEU A 293 -6.59 8.91 -2.23
N TYR A 294 -7.12 7.93 -2.97
CA TYR A 294 -6.34 7.23 -4.01
C TYR A 294 -5.94 8.15 -5.17
N GLU A 295 -6.82 9.03 -5.62
CA GLU A 295 -6.51 10.00 -6.69
C GLU A 295 -5.37 10.93 -6.27
N GLU A 296 -5.39 11.44 -5.04
CA GLU A 296 -4.32 12.31 -4.54
C GLU A 296 -3.04 11.53 -4.23
N GLU A 297 -3.12 10.28 -3.79
CA GLU A 297 -1.97 9.37 -3.67
C GLU A 297 -1.25 9.19 -5.01
N VAL A 298 -2.02 8.87 -6.05
CA VAL A 298 -1.52 8.71 -7.42
C VAL A 298 -0.92 10.01 -7.93
N LYS A 299 -1.59 11.15 -7.72
CA LYS A 299 -1.07 12.45 -8.13
C LYS A 299 0.30 12.76 -7.50
N LYS A 300 0.45 12.55 -6.18
CA LYS A 300 1.75 12.69 -5.51
C LYS A 300 2.79 11.71 -6.06
N CYS A 301 2.39 10.49 -6.40
CA CYS A 301 3.26 9.51 -7.05
C CYS A 301 3.67 9.95 -8.46
N VAL A 302 2.82 10.65 -9.21
CA VAL A 302 3.15 11.21 -10.54
C VAL A 302 4.13 12.37 -10.40
N ASP A 303 3.89 13.29 -9.45
CA ASP A 303 4.75 14.43 -9.16
C ASP A 303 6.18 13.98 -8.77
N CYS A 304 6.28 12.83 -8.10
CA CYS A 304 7.56 12.18 -7.78
C CYS A 304 8.43 11.95 -9.03
N TYR A 305 7.85 11.69 -10.21
CA TYR A 305 8.63 11.47 -11.43
C TYR A 305 9.11 12.73 -12.13
N GLU A 306 8.61 13.91 -11.75
CA GLU A 306 9.09 15.19 -12.29
C GLU A 306 10.52 15.50 -11.81
N GLN A 307 10.90 14.96 -10.65
CA GLN A 307 12.25 15.07 -10.11
C GLN A 307 13.11 13.88 -10.57
N GLN A 308 14.44 14.02 -10.46
CA GLN A 308 15.43 13.02 -10.88
C GLN A 308 16.47 12.78 -9.78
N PHE A 309 17.06 11.58 -9.73
CA PHE A 309 18.12 11.19 -8.78
C PHE A 309 17.66 11.03 -7.33
N HIS A 310 16.52 10.37 -7.12
CA HIS A 310 15.99 10.05 -5.80
C HIS A 310 15.38 8.64 -5.77
N TYR A 311 15.31 8.03 -4.59
CA TYR A 311 14.74 6.68 -4.42
C TYR A 311 13.21 6.67 -4.36
N GLY A 312 12.57 7.84 -4.24
CA GLY A 312 11.10 7.95 -4.25
C GLY A 312 10.43 7.36 -5.50
N VAL A 313 11.13 7.28 -6.63
CA VAL A 313 10.60 6.68 -7.87
C VAL A 313 10.26 5.20 -7.70
N PHE A 314 11.02 4.45 -6.89
CA PHE A 314 10.77 3.02 -6.66
C PHE A 314 9.50 2.81 -5.85
N TYR A 315 9.31 3.63 -4.81
CA TYR A 315 8.08 3.60 -4.00
C TYR A 315 6.85 4.01 -4.83
N ALA A 316 6.97 5.10 -5.60
CA ALA A 316 5.90 5.55 -6.49
C ALA A 316 5.56 4.50 -7.56
N TYR A 317 6.56 3.81 -8.12
CA TYR A 317 6.32 2.71 -9.06
C TYR A 317 5.49 1.58 -8.45
N MET A 318 5.86 1.12 -7.24
CA MET A 318 5.13 0.07 -6.54
C MET A 318 3.67 0.48 -6.30
N LYS A 319 3.44 1.69 -5.76
CA LYS A 319 2.09 2.20 -5.46
C LYS A 319 1.23 2.41 -6.70
N MET A 320 1.78 2.94 -7.78
CA MET A 320 1.03 3.09 -9.03
C MET A 320 0.70 1.74 -9.65
N ARG A 321 1.61 0.76 -9.61
CA ARG A 321 1.33 -0.58 -10.15
C ARG A 321 0.30 -1.33 -9.29
N GLU A 322 0.33 -1.19 -7.97
CA GLU A 322 -0.74 -1.69 -7.09
C GLU A 322 -2.10 -1.08 -7.44
N GLN A 323 -2.14 0.23 -7.71
CA GLN A 323 -3.37 0.90 -8.12
C GLN A 323 -3.83 0.44 -9.51
N GLU A 324 -2.90 0.19 -10.45
CA GLU A 324 -3.20 -0.39 -11.75
C GLU A 324 -3.86 -1.77 -11.62
N ILE A 325 -3.30 -2.64 -10.79
CA ILE A 325 -3.83 -3.97 -10.51
C ILE A 325 -5.24 -3.87 -9.90
N ARG A 326 -5.46 -2.93 -8.96
CA ARG A 326 -6.78 -2.67 -8.37
C ARG A 326 -7.79 -2.18 -9.41
N ASN A 327 -7.38 -1.31 -10.34
CA ASN A 327 -8.24 -0.87 -11.44
C ASN A 327 -8.60 -2.05 -12.36
N ILE A 328 -7.63 -2.89 -12.73
CA ILE A 328 -7.87 -4.08 -13.58
C ILE A 328 -8.81 -5.05 -12.89
N MET A 329 -8.64 -5.28 -11.59
CA MET A 329 -9.52 -6.12 -10.77
C MET A 329 -10.95 -5.58 -10.81
N TRP A 330 -11.15 -4.29 -10.52
CA TRP A 330 -12.47 -3.65 -10.54
C TRP A 330 -13.17 -3.78 -11.89
N ILE A 331 -12.46 -3.47 -12.98
CA ILE A 331 -13.00 -3.59 -14.34
C ILE A 331 -13.38 -5.04 -14.63
N SER A 332 -12.51 -5.99 -14.30
CA SER A 332 -12.75 -7.41 -14.53
C SER A 332 -13.94 -7.94 -13.73
N GLU A 333 -14.13 -7.50 -12.48
CA GLU A 333 -15.29 -7.85 -11.66
C GLU A 333 -16.59 -7.26 -12.22
N CYS A 334 -16.58 -5.98 -12.60
CA CYS A 334 -17.74 -5.33 -13.20
C CYS A 334 -18.15 -5.98 -14.52
N VAL A 335 -17.19 -6.38 -15.36
CA VAL A 335 -17.46 -7.10 -16.61
C VAL A 335 -17.97 -8.52 -16.34
N ALA A 336 -17.38 -9.25 -15.39
CA ALA A 336 -17.83 -10.58 -15.01
C ALA A 336 -19.25 -10.60 -14.39
N GLN A 337 -19.64 -9.53 -13.70
CA GLN A 337 -20.97 -9.36 -13.08
C GLN A 337 -21.98 -8.62 -13.97
N ASP A 338 -21.60 -8.22 -15.19
CA ASP A 338 -22.41 -7.43 -16.13
C ASP A 338 -22.92 -6.08 -15.56
N GLN A 339 -22.15 -5.47 -14.64
CA GLN A 339 -22.46 -4.18 -14.01
C GLN A 339 -21.68 -3.02 -14.63
N LYS A 340 -21.78 -2.86 -15.96
CA LYS A 340 -20.98 -1.89 -16.72
C LYS A 340 -21.18 -0.42 -16.32
N GLY A 341 -22.33 -0.10 -15.73
CA GLY A 341 -22.65 1.25 -15.26
C GLY A 341 -21.77 1.76 -14.11
N ARG A 342 -21.08 0.88 -13.37
CA ARG A 342 -20.21 1.25 -12.23
C ARG A 342 -18.72 1.14 -12.54
N ILE A 343 -18.33 0.81 -13.77
CA ILE A 343 -16.92 0.66 -14.16
C ILE A 343 -16.17 1.98 -13.94
N SER A 344 -16.74 3.10 -14.37
CA SER A 344 -16.15 4.44 -14.20
C SER A 344 -16.02 4.88 -12.73
N ASP A 345 -16.81 4.29 -11.84
CA ASP A 345 -16.86 4.71 -10.44
C ASP A 345 -15.60 4.25 -9.68
N GLY A 346 -15.05 3.07 -10.01
CA GLY A 346 -13.87 2.51 -9.33
C GLY A 346 -12.52 2.78 -9.99
N ILE A 347 -12.49 3.35 -11.20
CA ILE A 347 -11.22 3.65 -11.88
C ILE A 347 -10.60 4.91 -11.30
N VAL A 348 -9.34 4.77 -10.88
CA VAL A 348 -8.44 5.89 -10.54
C VAL A 348 -7.42 6.00 -11.66
N TYR A 349 -7.51 7.04 -12.47
CA TYR A 349 -6.59 7.23 -13.61
C TYR A 349 -5.18 7.53 -13.12
N LEU A 350 -4.21 6.80 -13.67
CA LEU A 350 -2.79 6.97 -13.33
C LEU A 350 -2.13 8.11 -14.10
N PHE A 351 -2.55 8.35 -15.35
CA PHE A 351 -2.01 9.38 -16.25
C PHE A 351 -3.07 9.90 -17.22
#